data_AF-A0AAJ4ZB49-F1
#
_entry.id   AF-A0AAJ4ZB49-F1
#
_cell.length_a   1.000
_cell.length_b   1.000
_cell.length_c   1.000
_cell.angle_alpha   90.00
_cell.angle_beta   90.00
_cell.angle_gamma   90.00
#
_symmetry.space_group_name_H-M   'P 1'
#
loop_
_entity.id
_entity.type
_entity.pdbx_description
1 polymer ?
#
loop_
_entity_poly.entity_id
_entity_poly.type
_entity_poly.pdbx_seq_one_letter_code
_entity_poly.pdbx_strand_id
1 'polypeptide(L)'
;MSDEAWYAVLEHALAMQEGEYISACSGPTTLLLERRADVLIAMREIPSTIDDLTSFAAQMHLTTHLSDCQILSFGDSRYLCAWRRRPVDADWLAALAAADF
;
A
#
# COMPACT_ATOMS: atom_id res chain seq x y z
N MET A 1 7.34 -11.61 5.67
CA MET A 1 7.03 -12.43 4.48
C MET A 1 8.33 -12.64 3.70
N SER A 2 8.48 -13.71 2.91
CA SER A 2 9.69 -13.92 2.08
C SER A 2 9.60 -13.16 0.75
N ASP A 3 10.74 -13.00 0.06
CA ASP A 3 10.80 -12.34 -1.26
C ASP A 3 9.95 -13.08 -2.30
N GLU A 4 10.05 -14.42 -2.37
CA GLU A 4 9.22 -15.25 -3.27
C GLU A 4 7.72 -15.01 -3.10
N ALA A 5 7.28 -14.80 -1.86
CA ALA A 5 5.87 -14.51 -1.57
C ALA A 5 5.46 -13.11 -2.06
N TRP A 6 6.34 -12.12 -2.03
CA TRP A 6 6.09 -10.80 -2.63
C TRP A 6 6.01 -10.86 -4.15
N TYR A 7 6.85 -11.67 -4.80
CA TYR A 7 6.75 -11.91 -6.24
C TYR A 7 5.41 -12.56 -6.61
N ALA A 8 4.98 -13.59 -5.87
CA ALA A 8 3.67 -14.22 -6.09
C ALA A 8 2.50 -13.23 -5.90
N VAL A 9 2.56 -12.36 -4.88
CA VAL A 9 1.58 -11.29 -4.67
C VAL A 9 1.54 -10.34 -5.86
N LEU A 10 2.71 -9.92 -6.37
CA LEU A 10 2.80 -9.03 -7.52
C LEU A 10 2.23 -9.68 -8.79
N GLU A 11 2.60 -10.93 -9.07
CA GLU A 11 2.09 -11.67 -10.23
C GLU A 11 0.57 -11.81 -10.18
N HIS A 12 0.02 -12.14 -9.01
CA HIS A 12 -1.41 -12.20 -8.82
C HIS A 12 -2.06 -10.83 -9.01
N ALA A 13 -1.48 -9.77 -8.45
CA ALA A 13 -1.96 -8.40 -8.59
C ALA A 13 -2.00 -7.93 -10.05
N LEU A 14 -1.03 -8.35 -10.84
CA LEU A 14 -0.94 -8.05 -12.27
C LEU A 14 -1.87 -8.90 -13.14
N ALA A 15 -2.36 -10.03 -12.63
CA ALA A 15 -3.34 -10.87 -13.31
C ALA A 15 -4.80 -10.46 -13.05
N MET A 16 -5.05 -9.68 -11.99
CA MET A 16 -6.37 -9.16 -11.63
C MET A 16 -7.01 -8.31 -12.73
N GLN A 17 -8.34 -8.25 -12.74
CA GLN A 17 -9.07 -7.27 -13.54
C GLN A 17 -8.93 -5.86 -12.95
N GLU A 18 -9.14 -4.85 -13.79
CA GLU A 18 -9.13 -3.47 -13.31
C GLU A 18 -10.26 -3.21 -12.32
N GLY A 19 -9.94 -2.55 -11.21
CA GLY A 19 -10.87 -2.29 -10.12
C GLY A 19 -11.07 -3.46 -9.16
N GLU A 20 -10.39 -4.59 -9.36
CA GLU A 20 -10.27 -5.62 -8.33
C GLU A 20 -9.24 -5.22 -7.28
N TYR A 21 -9.38 -5.82 -6.09
CA TYR A 21 -8.49 -5.59 -4.96
C TYR A 21 -8.03 -6.92 -4.37
N ILE A 22 -6.79 -6.95 -3.88
CA ILE A 22 -6.28 -8.03 -3.04
C ILE A 22 -5.60 -7.46 -1.80
N SER A 23 -5.66 -8.22 -0.71
CA SER A 23 -4.94 -7.92 0.53
C SER A 23 -3.74 -8.83 0.68
N ALA A 24 -2.57 -8.27 1.00
CA ALA A 24 -1.36 -9.00 1.36
C ALA A 24 -0.90 -8.60 2.77
N CYS A 25 -0.69 -9.59 3.63
CA CYS A 25 -0.28 -9.35 5.02
C CYS A 25 1.18 -9.76 5.24
N SER A 26 1.96 -8.89 5.90
CA SER A 26 3.32 -9.19 6.35
C SER A 26 3.49 -8.74 7.80
N GLY A 27 3.38 -9.67 8.74
CA GLY A 27 3.40 -9.36 10.16
C GLY A 27 2.16 -8.52 10.55
N PRO A 28 2.32 -7.37 11.24
CA PRO A 28 1.21 -6.49 11.60
C PRO A 28 0.75 -5.59 10.44
N THR A 29 1.45 -5.60 9.31
CA THR A 29 1.17 -4.72 8.18
C THR A 29 0.29 -5.41 7.15
N THR A 30 -0.84 -4.78 6.81
CA THR A 30 -1.68 -5.15 5.67
C THR A 30 -1.44 -4.16 4.53
N LEU A 31 -1.21 -4.68 3.32
CA LEU A 31 -1.28 -3.92 2.09
C LEU A 31 -2.55 -4.28 1.31
N LEU A 32 -3.26 -3.27 0.82
CA LEU A 32 -4.33 -3.40 -0.16
C LEU A 32 -3.80 -2.99 -1.52
N LEU A 33 -3.88 -3.88 -2.50
CA LEU A 33 -3.40 -3.68 -3.85
C LEU A 33 -4.58 -3.55 -4.81
N GLU A 34 -4.56 -2.54 -5.66
CA GLU A 34 -5.55 -2.30 -6.72
C GLU A 34 -4.83 -2.21 -8.07
N ARG A 35 -5.32 -2.94 -9.07
CA ARG A 35 -4.87 -2.78 -10.44
C ARG A 35 -5.69 -1.71 -11.16
N ARG A 36 -5.02 -0.71 -11.73
CA ARG A 36 -5.61 0.28 -12.64
C ARG A 36 -4.84 0.30 -13.96
N ALA A 37 -5.42 -0.29 -14.99
CA ALA A 37 -4.76 -0.54 -16.28
C ALA A 37 -3.38 -1.23 -16.12
N ASP A 38 -2.30 -0.51 -16.42
CA ASP A 38 -0.90 -0.97 -16.35
C ASP A 38 -0.17 -0.50 -15.08
N VAL A 39 -0.91 0.07 -14.14
CA VAL A 39 -0.40 0.60 -12.88
C VAL A 39 -0.95 -0.22 -11.73
N LEU A 40 -0.09 -0.48 -10.73
CA LEU A 40 -0.51 -1.01 -9.45
C LEU A 40 -0.50 0.10 -8.41
N ILE A 41 -1.59 0.20 -7.66
CA ILE A 41 -1.70 1.06 -6.49
C ILE A 41 -1.55 0.15 -5.28
N ALA A 42 -0.58 0.43 -4.42
CA ALA A 42 -0.47 -0.23 -3.13
C ALA A 42 -0.76 0.76 -2.01
N MET A 43 -1.63 0.35 -1.11
CA MET A 43 -2.09 1.15 0.01
C MET A 43 -1.82 0.39 1.28
N ARG A 44 -1.24 1.03 2.29
CA ARG A 44 -0.98 0.40 3.58
C ARG A 44 -2.12 0.67 4.53
N GLU A 45 -2.63 -0.35 5.19
CA GLU A 45 -3.61 -0.18 6.26
C GLU A 45 -3.01 0.62 7.41
N ILE A 46 -3.76 1.61 7.90
CA ILE A 46 -3.37 2.46 9.03
C ILE A 46 -4.40 2.33 10.17
N PRO A 47 -3.96 2.51 11.43
CA PRO A 47 -4.86 2.54 12.58
C PRO A 47 -6.04 3.50 12.41
N SER A 48 -7.23 3.08 12.86
CA SER A 48 -8.45 3.90 12.79
C SER A 48 -8.39 5.19 13.62
N THR A 49 -7.47 5.27 14.60
CA THR A 49 -7.21 6.47 15.41
C THR A 49 -6.55 7.61 14.63
N ILE A 50 -6.11 7.37 13.40
CA ILE A 50 -5.50 8.37 12.53
C ILE A 50 -6.60 9.06 11.73
N ASP A 51 -6.98 10.26 12.16
CA ASP A 51 -8.07 11.01 11.53
C ASP A 51 -7.65 11.91 10.38
N ASP A 52 -6.43 12.44 10.42
CA ASP A 52 -5.94 13.38 9.43
C ASP A 52 -4.50 13.07 8.99
N LEU A 53 -4.24 13.32 7.70
CA LEU A 53 -2.96 13.06 7.03
C LEU A 53 -1.82 13.90 7.60
N THR A 54 -2.11 15.09 8.15
CA THR A 54 -1.10 16.01 8.69
C THR A 54 -0.57 15.52 10.02
N SER A 55 -1.45 15.07 10.90
CA SER A 55 -1.14 14.41 12.18
C SER A 55 -0.44 13.09 11.95
N PHE A 56 -0.87 12.31 10.96
CA PHE A 56 -0.17 11.09 10.53
C PHE A 56 1.25 11.41 10.03
N ALA A 57 1.38 12.36 9.11
CA ALA A 57 2.67 12.78 8.57
C ALA A 57 3.65 13.28 9.63
N ALA A 58 3.15 14.04 10.61
CA ALA A 58 3.93 14.53 11.72
C ALA A 58 4.41 13.41 12.66
N GLN A 59 3.59 12.37 12.84
CA GLN A 59 3.93 11.18 13.64
C GLN A 59 4.92 10.27 12.91
N MET A 60 4.77 10.14 11.59
CA MET A 60 5.41 9.06 10.84
C MET A 60 6.69 9.48 10.09
N HIS A 61 7.19 10.69 10.33
CA HIS A 61 8.37 11.26 9.65
C HIS A 61 8.44 10.99 8.15
N LEU A 62 7.30 11.06 7.45
CA LEU A 62 7.19 10.68 6.05
C LEU A 62 8.23 11.47 5.23
N THR A 63 9.15 10.75 4.60
CA THR A 63 10.17 11.34 3.72
C THR A 63 9.62 11.68 2.33
N THR A 64 8.44 11.14 2.00
CA THR A 64 7.70 11.40 0.76
C THR A 64 6.92 12.71 0.86
N HIS A 65 6.78 13.44 -0.25
CA HIS A 65 5.95 14.64 -0.28
C HIS A 65 4.49 14.30 0.07
N LEU A 66 3.96 14.94 1.11
CA LEU A 66 2.60 14.70 1.61
C LEU A 66 1.50 14.97 0.59
N SER A 67 1.79 15.79 -0.43
CA SER A 67 0.90 16.05 -1.57
C SER A 67 0.61 14.80 -2.40
N ASP A 68 1.47 13.77 -2.32
CA ASP A 68 1.33 12.53 -3.07
C ASP A 68 0.65 11.44 -2.23
N CYS A 69 0.26 11.76 -1.00
CA CYS A 69 -0.37 10.84 -0.06
C CYS A 69 -1.87 11.14 0.07
N GLN A 70 -2.69 10.09 0.12
CA GLN A 70 -4.12 10.19 0.38
C GLN A 70 -4.55 9.12 1.39
N ILE A 71 -5.36 9.50 2.38
CA ILE A 71 -6.06 8.53 3.23
C ILE A 71 -7.37 8.16 2.55
N LEU A 72 -7.57 6.86 2.35
CA LEU A 72 -8.77 6.28 1.76
C LEU A 72 -9.46 5.40 2.80
N SER A 73 -10.79 5.40 2.78
CA SER A 73 -11.60 4.45 3.55
C SER A 73 -12.08 3.34 2.61
N PHE A 74 -11.86 2.08 3.01
CA PHE A 74 -12.32 0.92 2.26
C PHE A 74 -12.90 -0.10 3.24
N GLY A 75 -14.22 -0.30 3.17
CA GLY A 75 -14.95 -1.00 4.24
C GLY A 75 -14.81 -0.25 5.57
N ASP A 76 -14.45 -0.99 6.62
CA ASP A 76 -14.22 -0.46 7.97
C ASP A 76 -12.75 -0.05 8.22
N SER A 77 -11.86 -0.28 7.26
CA SER A 77 -10.42 0.00 7.36
C SER A 77 -10.03 1.30 6.67
N ARG A 78 -8.94 1.91 7.17
CA ARG A 78 -8.33 3.11 6.58
C ARG A 78 -6.99 2.75 5.98
N TYR A 79 -6.68 3.37 4.86
CA TYR A 79 -5.48 3.07 4.09
C TYR A 79 -4.75 4.35 3.71
N LEU A 80 -3.42 4.35 3.87
CA LEU A 80 -2.54 5.33 3.28
C LEU A 80 -2.17 4.90 1.85
N CYS A 81 -2.64 5.65 0.87
CA CYS A 81 -2.19 5.57 -0.50
C CYS A 81 -1.03 6.55 -0.69
N ALA A 82 0.18 6.05 -0.88
CA ALA A 82 1.36 6.87 -1.17
C ALA A 82 2.16 6.35 -2.39
N TRP A 83 1.74 5.22 -2.98
CA TRP A 83 2.51 4.52 -4.00
C TRP A 83 1.60 4.08 -5.15
N ARG A 84 1.76 4.78 -6.27
CA ARG A 84 1.18 4.45 -7.58
C ARG A 84 2.32 4.26 -8.56
N ARG A 85 2.58 3.04 -9.02
CA ARG A 85 3.70 2.76 -9.93
C ARG A 85 3.36 1.71 -10.96
N ARG A 86 4.00 1.80 -12.14
CA ARG A 86 4.12 0.68 -13.06
C ARG A 86 5.14 -0.28 -12.45
N PRO A 87 4.74 -1.48 -12.00
CA PRO A 87 5.65 -2.34 -11.26
C PRO A 87 6.70 -2.95 -12.19
N VAL A 88 7.95 -2.96 -11.72
CA VAL A 88 9.10 -3.59 -12.39
C VAL A 88 9.68 -4.74 -11.57
N ASP A 89 9.44 -4.74 -10.26
CA ASP A 89 9.82 -5.75 -9.27
C ASP A 89 8.81 -5.73 -8.11
N ALA A 90 8.99 -6.64 -7.15
CA ALA A 90 8.17 -6.71 -5.93
C ALA A 90 8.84 -6.04 -4.71
N ASP A 91 10.07 -5.54 -4.85
CA ASP A 91 10.88 -5.00 -3.75
C ASP A 91 10.22 -3.77 -3.13
N TRP A 92 9.54 -2.97 -3.94
CA TRP A 92 8.79 -1.81 -3.45
C TRP A 92 7.56 -2.19 -2.60
N LEU A 93 6.93 -3.35 -2.83
CA LEU A 93 5.84 -3.85 -1.97
C LEU A 93 6.40 -4.27 -0.61
N ALA A 94 7.54 -4.98 -0.63
CA ALA A 94 8.26 -5.35 0.58
C ALA A 94 8.69 -4.11 1.37
N ALA A 95 9.27 -3.11 0.69
CA ALA A 95 9.67 -1.85 1.28
C ALA A 95 8.46 -1.08 1.86
N LEU A 96 7.32 -1.05 1.16
CA LEU A 96 6.10 -0.40 1.66
C LEU A 96 5.56 -1.10 2.93
N ALA A 97 5.60 -2.43 2.97
CA ALA A 97 5.15 -3.20 4.12
C ALA A 97 6.08 -3.07 5.33
N ALA A 98 7.38 -2.90 5.09
CA ALA A 98 8.43 -2.80 6.09
C ALA A 98 8.79 -1.37 6.49
N ALA A 99 8.29 -0.36 5.78
CA ALA A 99 8.57 1.03 6.09
C ALA A 99 8.18 1.33 7.55
N ASP A 100 9.12 1.87 8.32
CA ASP A 100 8.74 2.52 9.56
C ASP A 100 8.17 3.87 9.16
N PHE A 101 6.83 3.90 9.18
CA PHE A 101 6.10 5.14 9.29
C PHE A 101 6.06 5.39 10.79
#